data_AF-A0A4P8HD17-F1
#
_entry.id   AF-A0A4P8HD17-F1
#
_cell.length_a   1.000
_cell.length_b   1.000
_cell.length_c   1.000
_cell.angle_alpha   90.00
_cell.angle_beta   90.00
_cell.angle_gamma   90.00
#
_symmetry.space_group_name_H-M   'P 1'
#
loop_
_entity.id
_entity.type
_entity.pdbx_description
1 polymer ?
#
loop_
_entity_poly.entity_id
_entity_poly.type
_entity_poly.pdbx_seq_one_letter_code
_entity_poly.pdbx_strand_id
1 'polypeptide(L)'
;MNTDPAPHLARARVRAAVDRLYQADSQRWEVACQRVIRFLEGITESMELADRSRIVVDGYRIKEPMRTLEKVLKKSEGQALPSEPGEIVEMISDLAGVKVLCKSSRDLEAFVDVLRAEMGRAGRFEVVEPVKNYHLDPKPSGYRAFHAVLGAEDSKAQHPVRVEIQVRTRLQDAWGELTHDDLYKPGGPLSPSDFHTQVAASMANLLSEVDRLADLLAQDIEQTSRGDAQDGEGETQAGDLLRVTVTRTGPGYAIAEDELGRRGLIRARDVRLLAEVTGAAEKSGENRKQIKVSDLVKVGDELPAAEVEFKGNRYFAPVEFAERG
;
A
#
# COMPACT_ATOMS: atom_id res chain seq x y z
N MET A 1 33.30 -23.76 37.51
CA MET A 1 33.18 -22.30 37.36
C MET A 1 33.02 -22.01 35.88
N ASN A 2 31.78 -21.81 35.43
CA ASN A 2 31.49 -21.47 34.04
C ASN A 2 31.66 -19.95 33.92
N THR A 3 32.84 -19.50 33.51
CA THR A 3 33.08 -18.06 33.28
C THR A 3 32.38 -17.67 32.00
N ASP A 4 31.32 -16.87 32.11
CA ASP A 4 30.67 -16.25 30.97
C ASP A 4 31.73 -15.56 30.09
N PRO A 5 31.74 -15.77 28.76
CA PRO A 5 32.72 -15.14 27.89
C PRO A 5 32.60 -13.62 27.98
N ALA A 6 33.72 -12.91 27.87
CA ALA A 6 33.71 -11.45 27.96
C ALA A 6 32.76 -10.85 26.90
N PRO A 7 32.03 -9.75 27.20
CA PRO A 7 30.91 -9.27 26.39
C PRO A 7 31.24 -9.01 24.90
N HIS A 8 32.48 -8.60 24.60
CA HIS A 8 32.94 -8.38 23.22
C HIS A 8 33.07 -9.68 22.42
N LEU A 9 33.51 -10.77 23.04
CA LEU A 9 33.58 -12.11 22.45
C LEU A 9 32.18 -12.67 22.20
N ALA A 10 31.24 -12.41 23.12
CA ALA A 10 29.85 -12.81 22.99
C ALA A 10 29.17 -12.12 21.80
N ARG A 11 29.35 -10.80 21.66
CA ARG A 11 28.85 -10.03 20.50
C ARG A 11 29.45 -10.53 19.17
N ALA A 12 30.75 -10.83 19.14
CA ALA A 12 31.42 -11.34 17.94
C ALA A 12 30.87 -12.70 17.50
N ARG A 13 30.53 -13.59 18.45
CA ARG A 13 29.91 -14.89 18.16
C ARG A 13 28.53 -14.74 17.52
N VAL A 14 27.67 -13.90 18.09
CA VAL A 14 26.35 -13.61 17.52
C VAL A 14 26.49 -12.99 16.13
N ARG A 15 27.44 -12.07 15.95
CA ARG A 15 27.72 -11.49 14.64
C ARG A 15 28.09 -12.54 13.60
N ALA A 16 28.96 -13.48 13.95
CA ALA A 16 29.33 -14.58 13.05
C ALA A 16 28.13 -15.47 12.69
N ALA A 17 27.22 -15.73 13.64
CA ALA A 17 25.99 -16.47 13.37
C ALA A 17 25.04 -15.72 12.42
N VAL A 18 24.89 -14.40 12.61
CA VAL A 18 24.15 -13.52 11.69
C VAL A 18 24.77 -13.55 10.30
N ASP A 19 26.09 -13.38 10.17
CA ASP A 19 26.74 -13.37 8.86
C ASP A 19 26.55 -14.71 8.12
N ARG A 20 26.64 -15.85 8.84
CA ARG A 20 26.34 -17.19 8.27
C ARG A 20 24.89 -17.31 7.80
N LEU A 21 23.93 -16.81 8.60
CA LEU A 21 22.51 -16.80 8.23
C LEU A 21 22.29 -16.04 6.91
N TYR A 22 22.85 -14.84 6.79
CA TYR A 22 22.69 -14.02 5.58
C TYR A 22 23.36 -14.64 4.36
N GLN A 23 24.53 -15.25 4.53
CA GLN A 23 25.19 -15.97 3.44
C GLN A 23 24.36 -17.16 2.94
N ALA A 24 23.65 -17.84 3.84
CA ALA A 24 22.86 -19.02 3.49
C ALA A 24 21.47 -18.68 2.92
N ASP A 25 20.80 -17.65 3.46
CA ASP A 25 19.34 -17.48 3.28
C ASP A 25 18.93 -16.20 2.53
N SER A 26 19.84 -15.27 2.22
CA SER A 26 19.47 -14.01 1.53
C SER A 26 18.71 -14.23 0.22
N GLN A 27 19.18 -15.16 -0.62
CA GLN A 27 18.51 -15.48 -1.88
C GLN A 27 17.14 -16.16 -1.65
N ARG A 28 17.00 -16.97 -0.60
CA ARG A 28 15.72 -17.61 -0.24
C ARG A 28 14.70 -16.57 0.20
N TRP A 29 15.11 -15.59 1.00
CA TRP A 29 14.23 -14.49 1.40
C TRP A 29 13.77 -13.66 0.20
N GLU A 30 14.65 -13.38 -0.76
CA GLU A 30 14.27 -12.68 -1.98
C GLU A 30 13.20 -13.46 -2.79
N VAL A 31 13.42 -14.75 -3.01
CA VAL A 31 12.44 -15.61 -3.70
C VAL A 31 11.12 -15.69 -2.93
N ALA A 32 11.18 -15.81 -1.60
CA ALA A 32 9.99 -15.81 -0.74
C ALA A 32 9.22 -14.48 -0.83
N CYS A 33 9.92 -13.35 -0.77
CA CYS A 33 9.33 -12.02 -0.94
C CYS A 33 8.64 -11.87 -2.31
N GLN A 34 9.28 -12.33 -3.39
CA GLN A 34 8.67 -12.29 -4.73
C GLN A 34 7.39 -13.13 -4.81
N ARG A 35 7.37 -14.32 -4.20
CA ARG A 35 6.14 -15.15 -4.10
C ARG A 35 5.03 -14.42 -3.34
N VAL A 36 5.37 -13.77 -2.23
CA VAL A 36 4.41 -12.99 -1.43
C VAL A 36 3.92 -11.77 -2.20
N ILE A 37 4.79 -11.04 -2.91
CA ILE A 37 4.39 -9.91 -3.76
C ILE A 37 3.37 -10.37 -4.79
N ARG A 38 3.63 -11.45 -5.53
CA ARG A 38 2.69 -11.98 -6.55
C ARG A 38 1.35 -12.36 -5.96
N PHE A 39 1.35 -12.90 -4.74
CA PHE A 39 0.13 -13.21 -4.01
C PHE A 39 -0.66 -11.94 -3.63
N LEU A 40 0.01 -10.90 -3.13
CA LEU A 40 -0.63 -9.63 -2.77
C LEU A 40 -1.10 -8.83 -3.99
N GLU A 41 -0.36 -8.88 -5.10
CA GLU A 41 -0.78 -8.34 -6.41
C GLU A 41 -2.05 -9.04 -6.89
N GLY A 42 -2.10 -10.38 -6.81
CA GLY A 42 -3.30 -11.15 -7.17
C GLY A 42 -4.52 -10.79 -6.31
N ILE A 43 -4.34 -10.52 -5.01
CA ILE A 43 -5.40 -9.98 -4.15
C ILE A 43 -5.86 -8.62 -4.69
N THR A 44 -4.92 -7.70 -4.92
CA THR A 44 -5.22 -6.35 -5.39
C THR A 44 -5.96 -6.35 -6.74
N GLU A 45 -5.60 -7.26 -7.65
CA GLU A 45 -6.26 -7.44 -8.95
C GLU A 45 -7.68 -8.02 -8.83
N SER A 46 -7.92 -8.90 -7.84
CA SER A 46 -9.24 -9.48 -7.59
C SER A 46 -10.22 -8.52 -6.94
N MET A 47 -9.72 -7.46 -6.29
CA MET A 47 -10.56 -6.43 -5.71
C MET A 47 -11.14 -5.54 -6.81
N GLU A 48 -12.45 -5.29 -6.77
CA GLU A 48 -13.11 -4.35 -7.69
C GLU A 48 -12.79 -2.88 -7.33
N LEU A 49 -11.51 -2.52 -7.40
CA LEU A 49 -11.06 -1.17 -7.14
C LEU A 49 -11.32 -0.29 -8.36
N ALA A 50 -12.21 0.66 -8.12
CA ALA A 50 -12.31 1.97 -8.74
C ALA A 50 -11.04 2.48 -9.45
N ASP A 51 -9.93 2.51 -8.72
CA ASP A 51 -8.65 3.05 -9.09
C ASP A 51 -7.60 2.10 -8.53
N ARG A 52 -6.87 1.40 -9.41
CA ARG A 52 -5.86 0.41 -9.01
C ARG A 52 -4.66 1.04 -8.29
N SER A 53 -4.46 2.37 -8.38
CA SER A 53 -3.40 3.07 -7.65
C SER A 53 -3.72 3.30 -6.17
N ARG A 54 -4.93 2.93 -5.72
CA ARG A 54 -5.35 3.06 -4.31
C ARG A 54 -4.63 2.09 -3.38
N ILE A 55 -4.24 0.93 -3.88
CA ILE A 55 -3.50 -0.09 -3.12
C ILE A 55 -2.29 -0.49 -3.96
N VAL A 56 -1.09 -0.31 -3.40
CA VAL A 56 0.18 -0.58 -4.10
C VAL A 56 1.02 -1.53 -3.25
N VAL A 57 1.49 -2.62 -3.84
CA VAL A 57 2.50 -3.48 -3.22
C VAL A 57 3.86 -2.81 -3.41
N ASP A 58 4.41 -2.24 -2.35
CA ASP A 58 5.61 -1.41 -2.37
C ASP A 58 6.88 -2.24 -2.14
N GLY A 59 7.12 -3.17 -3.08
CA GLY A 59 8.31 -4.00 -3.12
C GLY A 59 8.57 -4.81 -1.85
N TYR A 60 9.85 -5.13 -1.63
CA TYR A 60 10.30 -5.87 -0.46
C TYR A 60 11.57 -5.27 0.12
N ARG A 61 11.84 -5.64 1.38
CA ARG A 61 13.06 -5.29 2.09
C ARG A 61 13.61 -6.49 2.82
N ILE A 62 14.92 -6.71 2.68
CA ILE A 62 15.68 -7.58 3.58
C ILE A 62 16.30 -6.70 4.66
N LYS A 63 16.18 -7.12 5.93
CA LYS A 63 16.75 -6.39 7.07
C LYS A 63 18.27 -6.38 6.94
N GLU A 64 18.91 -5.27 7.28
CA GLU A 64 20.38 -5.18 7.28
C GLU A 64 20.99 -6.09 8.38
N PRO A 65 22.11 -6.81 8.10
CA PRO A 65 22.75 -7.69 9.08
C PRO A 65 23.06 -7.01 10.42
N MET A 66 23.51 -5.75 10.36
CA MET A 66 23.78 -4.96 11.58
C MET A 66 22.53 -4.70 12.41
N ARG A 67 21.41 -4.35 11.77
CA ARG A 67 20.12 -4.15 12.45
C ARG A 67 19.59 -5.46 13.02
N THR A 68 19.87 -6.59 12.36
CA THR A 68 19.55 -7.93 12.88
C THR A 68 20.36 -8.24 14.12
N LEU A 69 21.69 -8.04 14.09
CA LEU A 69 22.55 -8.22 15.25
C LEU A 69 22.05 -7.42 16.46
N GLU A 70 21.76 -6.13 16.28
CA GLU A 70 21.30 -5.27 17.36
C GLU A 70 19.95 -5.72 17.94
N LYS A 71 19.02 -6.13 17.06
CA LYS A 71 17.71 -6.64 17.47
C LYS A 71 17.83 -7.97 18.22
N VAL A 72 18.72 -8.86 17.78
CA VAL A 72 19.03 -10.13 18.45
C VAL A 72 19.60 -9.88 19.85
N LEU A 73 20.62 -9.02 19.96
CA LEU A 73 21.25 -8.69 21.24
C LEU A 73 20.23 -8.09 22.22
N LYS A 74 19.39 -7.17 21.76
CA LYS A 74 18.32 -6.58 22.57
C LYS A 74 17.29 -7.61 23.04
N LYS A 75 16.90 -8.56 22.18
CA LYS A 75 15.96 -9.63 22.56
C LYS A 75 16.58 -10.68 23.49
N SER A 76 17.89 -10.81 23.47
CA SER A 76 18.64 -11.76 24.30
C SER A 76 19.10 -11.16 25.64
N GLU A 77 18.67 -9.93 25.98
CA GLU A 77 18.96 -9.34 27.29
C GLU A 77 18.37 -10.21 28.41
N GLY A 78 19.23 -10.76 29.26
CA GLY A 78 18.84 -11.69 30.32
C GLY A 78 18.55 -13.13 29.85
N GLN A 79 18.89 -13.49 28.62
CA GLN A 79 18.74 -14.82 28.04
C GLN A 79 20.04 -15.33 27.41
N ALA A 80 20.09 -16.61 27.04
CA ALA A 80 21.21 -17.17 26.29
C ALA A 80 21.29 -16.53 24.90
N LEU A 81 22.50 -16.16 24.48
CA LEU A 81 22.73 -15.61 23.14
C LEU A 81 22.66 -16.72 22.10
N PRO A 82 22.08 -16.44 20.91
CA PRO A 82 22.07 -17.42 19.84
C PRO A 82 23.49 -17.64 19.33
N SER A 83 23.76 -18.89 19.03
CA SER A 83 25.02 -19.35 18.46
C SER A 83 24.84 -19.81 17.01
N GLU A 84 23.62 -20.18 16.61
CA GLU A 84 23.31 -20.71 15.29
C GLU A 84 22.23 -19.92 14.52
N PRO A 85 22.26 -19.95 13.17
CA PRO A 85 21.27 -19.28 12.31
C PRO A 85 19.80 -19.59 12.66
N GLY A 86 19.48 -20.85 12.95
CA GLY A 86 18.11 -21.25 13.30
C GLY A 86 17.55 -20.55 14.53
N GLU A 87 18.38 -20.33 15.56
CA GLU A 87 17.96 -19.63 16.78
C GLU A 87 17.64 -18.15 16.47
N ILE A 88 18.38 -17.54 15.54
CA ILE A 88 18.13 -16.17 15.08
C ILE A 88 16.79 -16.09 14.33
N VAL A 89 16.50 -17.06 13.45
CA VAL A 89 15.24 -17.13 12.69
C VAL A 89 14.03 -17.25 13.60
N GLU A 90 14.14 -18.03 14.68
CA GLU A 90 13.06 -18.15 15.67
C GLU A 90 12.81 -16.86 16.44
N MET A 91 13.87 -16.07 16.67
CA MET A 91 13.75 -14.79 17.38
C MET A 91 13.34 -13.61 16.50
N ILE A 92 13.68 -13.62 15.21
CA ILE A 92 13.55 -12.46 14.32
C ILE A 92 12.69 -12.83 13.11
N SER A 93 11.44 -12.42 13.18
CA SER A 93 10.42 -12.74 12.17
C SER A 93 10.37 -11.75 11.00
N ASP A 94 10.99 -10.58 11.16
CA ASP A 94 11.04 -9.47 10.18
C ASP A 94 12.42 -9.38 9.49
N LEU A 95 13.04 -10.54 9.21
CA LEU A 95 14.26 -10.63 8.40
C LEU A 95 13.99 -10.25 6.95
N ALA A 96 12.82 -10.64 6.45
CA ALA A 96 12.30 -10.29 5.13
C ALA A 96 10.90 -9.71 5.30
N GLY A 97 10.60 -8.61 4.61
CA GLY A 97 9.31 -7.95 4.71
C GLY A 97 8.81 -7.38 3.39
N VAL A 98 7.50 -7.42 3.19
CA VAL A 98 6.78 -6.84 2.04
C VAL A 98 5.80 -5.80 2.57
N LYS A 99 5.72 -4.66 1.88
CA LYS A 99 4.88 -3.54 2.29
C LYS A 99 3.73 -3.36 1.31
N VAL A 100 2.54 -3.04 1.84
CA VAL A 100 1.37 -2.65 1.05
C VAL A 100 0.91 -1.28 1.49
N LEU A 101 0.87 -0.34 0.55
CA LEU A 101 0.49 1.05 0.77
C LEU A 101 -0.92 1.30 0.26
N CYS A 102 -1.79 1.69 1.18
CA CYS A 102 -3.19 2.03 0.93
C CYS A 102 -3.37 3.55 0.90
N LYS A 103 -4.28 4.04 0.06
CA LYS A 103 -4.53 5.47 -0.08
C LYS A 103 -5.30 6.04 1.12
N SER A 104 -6.21 5.27 1.70
CA SER A 104 -6.93 5.64 2.92
C SER A 104 -7.07 4.47 3.89
N SER A 105 -7.51 4.78 5.12
CA SER A 105 -7.78 3.75 6.14
C SER A 105 -8.89 2.78 5.69
N ARG A 106 -9.89 3.28 4.96
CA ARG A 106 -10.94 2.45 4.35
C ARG A 106 -10.37 1.44 3.34
N ASP A 107 -9.43 1.86 2.49
CA ASP A 107 -8.77 0.94 1.55
C ASP A 107 -7.93 -0.11 2.30
N LEU A 108 -7.27 0.29 3.38
CA LEU A 108 -6.50 -0.62 4.24
C LEU A 108 -7.41 -1.69 4.86
N GLU A 109 -8.53 -1.30 5.45
CA GLU A 109 -9.49 -2.23 6.06
C GLU A 109 -10.02 -3.22 5.01
N ALA A 110 -10.46 -2.72 3.84
CA ALA A 110 -10.93 -3.56 2.76
C ALA A 110 -9.87 -4.56 2.26
N PHE A 111 -8.62 -4.12 2.11
CA PHE A 111 -7.52 -5.00 1.73
C PHE A 111 -7.23 -6.06 2.79
N VAL A 112 -7.19 -5.66 4.05
CA VAL A 112 -6.91 -6.56 5.18
C VAL A 112 -7.98 -7.66 5.30
N ASP A 113 -9.25 -7.33 5.04
CA ASP A 113 -10.32 -8.33 5.09
C ASP A 113 -10.18 -9.39 4.00
N VAL A 114 -9.87 -8.97 2.76
CA VAL A 114 -9.60 -9.91 1.66
C VAL A 114 -8.32 -10.71 1.94
N LEU A 115 -7.26 -10.06 2.42
CA LEU A 115 -6.00 -10.72 2.78
C LEU A 115 -6.22 -11.80 3.84
N ARG A 116 -7.01 -11.52 4.90
CA ARG A 116 -7.36 -12.51 5.93
C ARG A 116 -8.11 -13.69 5.35
N ALA A 117 -9.07 -13.44 4.46
CA ALA A 117 -9.82 -14.50 3.79
C ALA A 117 -8.91 -15.39 2.93
N GLU A 118 -7.97 -14.81 2.17
CA GLU A 118 -7.03 -15.57 1.34
C GLU A 118 -5.98 -16.33 2.17
N MET A 119 -5.49 -15.75 3.27
CA MET A 119 -4.56 -16.43 4.19
C MET A 119 -5.21 -17.64 4.89
N GLY A 120 -6.53 -17.63 5.06
CA GLY A 120 -7.28 -18.76 5.64
C GLY A 120 -7.50 -19.92 4.67
N ARG A 121 -7.12 -19.80 3.39
CA ARG A 121 -7.33 -20.84 2.39
C ARG A 121 -6.17 -21.84 2.37
N ALA A 122 -6.52 -23.13 2.40
CA ALA A 122 -5.56 -24.23 2.31
C ALA A 122 -4.72 -24.13 1.00
N GLY A 123 -3.42 -24.43 1.11
CA GLY A 123 -2.49 -24.49 -0.03
C GLY A 123 -1.93 -23.14 -0.50
N ARG A 124 -2.07 -22.07 0.30
CA ARG A 124 -1.47 -20.75 0.03
C ARG A 124 -0.24 -20.50 0.91
N PHE A 125 -0.38 -19.66 1.93
CA PHE A 125 0.65 -19.34 2.90
C PHE A 125 0.12 -19.64 4.30
N GLU A 126 0.96 -20.21 5.15
CA GLU A 126 0.62 -20.40 6.55
C GLU A 126 0.94 -19.13 7.35
N VAL A 127 0.00 -18.69 8.18
CA VAL A 127 0.24 -17.62 9.15
C VAL A 127 0.96 -18.23 10.35
N VAL A 128 2.24 -17.89 10.53
CA VAL A 128 3.12 -18.54 11.52
C VAL A 128 3.20 -17.78 12.85
N GLU A 129 2.63 -16.57 12.92
CA GLU A 129 2.49 -15.80 14.16
C GLU A 129 1.10 -15.18 14.30
N PRO A 130 0.64 -14.90 15.53
CA PRO A 130 -0.55 -14.09 15.75
C PRO A 130 -0.44 -12.74 15.00
N VAL A 131 -1.46 -12.46 14.19
CA VAL A 131 -1.62 -11.19 13.48
C VAL A 131 -1.67 -10.04 14.47
N LYS A 132 -0.92 -8.96 14.18
CA LYS A 132 -0.85 -7.76 15.04
C LYS A 132 -1.52 -6.60 14.31
N ASN A 133 -2.67 -6.15 14.82
CA ASN A 133 -3.47 -5.11 14.18
C ASN A 133 -3.27 -3.75 14.87
N TYR A 134 -2.09 -3.14 14.69
CA TYR A 134 -1.79 -1.81 15.23
C TYR A 134 -2.54 -0.68 14.52
N HIS A 135 -3.25 -0.98 13.42
CA HIS A 135 -4.15 -0.01 12.79
C HIS A 135 -5.32 0.33 13.72
N LEU A 136 -5.93 -0.69 14.33
CA LEU A 136 -7.04 -0.55 15.28
C LEU A 136 -6.57 -0.29 16.72
N ASP A 137 -5.43 -0.88 17.11
CA ASP A 137 -4.84 -0.71 18.44
C ASP A 137 -3.40 -0.15 18.35
N PRO A 138 -3.23 1.17 18.16
CA PRO A 138 -1.93 1.78 17.95
C PRO A 138 -1.01 1.61 19.15
N LYS A 139 0.31 1.54 18.91
CA LYS A 139 1.28 1.54 20.01
C LYS A 139 1.25 2.89 20.76
N PRO A 140 1.76 2.96 22.01
CA PRO A 140 1.89 4.23 22.74
C PRO A 140 2.65 5.33 21.99
N SER A 141 3.58 4.95 21.10
CA SER A 141 4.29 5.90 20.24
C SER A 141 3.43 6.51 19.11
N GLY A 142 2.22 6.03 18.88
CA GLY A 142 1.38 6.39 17.73
C GLY A 142 1.56 5.49 16.51
N TYR A 143 2.42 4.48 16.56
CA TYR A 143 2.66 3.57 15.45
C TYR A 143 1.40 2.79 15.06
N ARG A 144 1.06 2.83 13.76
CA ARG A 144 -0.10 2.17 13.15
C ARG A 144 0.31 1.36 11.93
N ALA A 145 -0.13 0.11 11.86
CA ALA A 145 0.03 -0.80 10.72
C ALA A 145 -0.72 -2.10 11.00
N PHE A 146 -1.07 -2.84 9.96
CA PHE A 146 -1.46 -4.24 10.08
C PHE A 146 -0.26 -5.15 9.78
N HIS A 147 0.03 -6.12 10.65
CA HIS A 147 1.14 -7.06 10.49
C HIS A 147 0.66 -8.50 10.42
N ALA A 148 1.13 -9.24 9.43
CA ALA A 148 1.01 -10.69 9.36
C ALA A 148 2.38 -11.29 9.03
N VAL A 149 2.71 -12.44 9.63
CA VAL A 149 3.95 -13.17 9.32
C VAL A 149 3.57 -14.45 8.61
N LEU A 150 4.04 -14.61 7.38
CA LEU A 150 3.78 -15.77 6.54
C LEU A 150 4.99 -16.70 6.54
N GLY A 151 4.74 -18.01 6.67
CA GLY A 151 5.70 -19.04 6.33
C GLY A 151 5.78 -19.21 4.82
N ALA A 152 6.99 -19.13 4.28
CA ALA A 152 7.27 -19.42 2.88
C ALA A 152 7.96 -20.78 2.80
N GLU A 153 7.22 -21.82 2.46
CA GLU A 153 7.79 -23.17 2.34
C GLU A 153 8.96 -23.19 1.35
N ASP A 154 10.11 -23.68 1.82
CA ASP A 154 11.28 -24.01 1.02
C ASP A 154 11.87 -25.33 1.56
N SER A 155 11.67 -26.42 0.82
CA SER A 155 12.15 -27.76 1.20
C SER A 155 13.67 -27.89 1.26
N LYS A 156 14.42 -26.92 0.73
CA LYS A 156 15.88 -26.88 0.76
C LYS A 156 16.41 -25.97 1.86
N ALA A 157 15.56 -25.27 2.59
CA ALA A 157 15.98 -24.42 3.70
C ALA A 157 16.29 -25.29 4.92
N GLN A 158 17.36 -24.93 5.65
CA GLN A 158 17.72 -25.58 6.90
C GLN A 158 16.83 -25.12 8.07
N HIS A 159 16.12 -24.00 7.89
CA HIS A 159 15.31 -23.32 8.89
C HIS A 159 14.07 -22.71 8.22
N PRO A 160 13.00 -22.37 8.97
CA PRO A 160 11.81 -21.75 8.41
C PRO A 160 12.11 -20.42 7.70
N VAL A 161 11.64 -20.26 6.46
CA VAL A 161 11.69 -18.97 5.76
C VAL A 161 10.39 -18.23 6.05
N ARG A 162 10.50 -17.00 6.56
CA ARG A 162 9.36 -16.17 6.99
C ARG A 162 9.38 -14.83 6.25
N VAL A 163 8.20 -14.31 5.93
CA VAL A 163 8.01 -12.98 5.33
C VAL A 163 6.97 -12.22 6.13
N GLU A 164 7.34 -11.05 6.66
CA GLU A 164 6.40 -10.13 7.31
C GLU A 164 5.69 -9.27 6.26
N ILE A 165 4.36 -9.29 6.25
CA ILE A 165 3.54 -8.35 5.50
C ILE A 165 3.19 -7.18 6.42
N GLN A 166 3.43 -5.96 5.95
CA GLN A 166 3.00 -4.73 6.61
C GLN A 166 2.04 -3.97 5.70
N VAL A 167 0.79 -3.81 6.12
CA VAL A 167 -0.21 -3.00 5.41
C VAL A 167 -0.40 -1.68 6.16
N ARG A 168 -0.25 -0.56 5.44
CA ARG A 168 -0.28 0.81 5.99
C ARG A 168 -0.98 1.76 5.05
N THR A 169 -1.49 2.88 5.56
CA THR A 169 -1.81 4.03 4.71
C THR A 169 -0.53 4.77 4.32
N ARG A 170 -0.58 5.58 3.25
CA ARG A 170 0.54 6.44 2.86
C ARG A 170 1.00 7.39 3.98
N LEU A 171 0.05 7.94 4.75
CA LEU A 171 0.37 8.84 5.87
C LEU A 171 0.95 8.08 7.07
N GLN A 172 0.50 6.85 7.33
CA GLN A 172 1.11 5.98 8.33
C GLN A 172 2.56 5.61 7.97
N ASP A 173 2.83 5.37 6.69
CA ASP A 173 4.18 5.07 6.22
C ASP A 173 5.10 6.29 6.33
N ALA A 174 4.64 7.46 5.88
CA ALA A 174 5.37 8.73 6.03
C ALA A 174 5.69 9.04 7.50
N TRP A 175 4.73 8.83 8.42
CA TRP A 175 4.99 8.96 9.84
C TRP A 175 6.09 8.00 10.33
N GLY A 176 6.04 6.75 9.85
CA GLY A 176 7.05 5.74 10.18
C GLY A 176 8.44 6.14 9.72
N GLU A 177 8.58 6.70 8.53
CA GLU A 177 9.85 7.21 8.01
C GLU A 177 10.38 8.39 8.86
N LEU A 178 9.52 9.38 9.13
CA LEU A 178 9.88 10.57 9.92
C LEU A 178 10.29 10.24 11.35
N THR A 179 9.70 9.20 11.96
CA THR A 179 9.96 8.87 13.36
C THR A 179 11.02 7.79 13.53
N HIS A 180 11.10 6.79 12.64
CA HIS A 180 12.00 5.67 12.80
C HIS A 180 13.46 6.05 12.57
N ASP A 181 13.75 6.93 11.61
CA ASP A 181 15.13 7.30 11.30
C ASP A 181 15.73 8.31 12.28
N ASP A 182 14.89 9.12 12.93
CA ASP A 182 15.31 10.14 13.90
C ASP A 182 15.29 9.63 15.35
N LEU A 183 14.31 8.80 15.72
CA LEU A 183 14.15 8.33 17.11
C LEU A 183 14.81 6.98 17.38
N TYR A 184 14.96 6.12 16.37
CA TYR A 184 15.28 4.70 16.60
C TYR A 184 16.51 4.18 15.85
N LYS A 185 17.43 5.04 15.40
CA LYS A 185 18.76 4.60 14.94
C LYS A 185 19.48 3.89 16.10
N PRO A 186 19.67 2.56 16.04
CA PRO A 186 20.37 1.86 17.11
C PRO A 186 21.83 2.35 17.18
N GLY A 187 22.34 2.56 18.40
CA GLY A 187 23.66 3.16 18.61
C GLY A 187 23.71 4.69 18.42
N GLY A 188 22.56 5.35 18.24
CA GLY A 188 22.47 6.81 18.29
C GLY A 188 22.78 7.37 19.69
N PRO A 189 23.22 8.63 19.80
CA PRO A 189 23.61 9.25 21.07
C PRO A 189 22.43 9.54 22.01
N LEU A 190 21.19 9.43 21.52
CA LEU A 190 19.98 9.78 22.23
C LEU A 190 19.02 8.58 22.27
N SER A 191 18.63 8.16 23.47
CA SER A 191 17.48 7.29 23.67
C SER A 191 16.19 8.10 23.54
N PRO A 192 15.11 7.56 22.95
CA PRO A 192 13.80 8.18 22.97
C PRO A 192 13.39 8.56 24.40
N SER A 193 13.00 9.82 24.61
CA SER A 193 12.43 10.31 25.86
C SER A 193 10.90 10.19 25.81
N ASP A 194 10.23 10.35 26.95
CA ASP A 194 8.77 10.43 26.99
C ASP A 194 8.24 11.57 26.13
N PHE A 195 8.96 12.70 26.08
CA PHE A 195 8.62 13.83 25.20
C PHE A 195 8.63 13.41 23.73
N HIS A 196 9.68 12.72 23.28
CA HIS A 196 9.76 12.22 21.91
C HIS A 196 8.58 11.29 21.57
N THR A 197 8.23 10.39 22.49
CA THR A 197 7.11 9.46 22.32
C THR A 197 5.78 10.20 22.22
N GLN A 198 5.56 11.22 23.05
CA GLN A 198 4.35 12.05 23.03
C GLN A 198 4.22 12.87 21.75
N VAL A 199 5.31 13.48 21.27
CA VAL A 199 5.32 14.24 20.01
C VAL A 199 5.05 13.31 18.83
N ALA A 200 5.71 12.16 18.78
CA ALA A 200 5.48 11.14 17.76
C ALA A 200 4.01 10.68 17.75
N ALA A 201 3.43 10.41 18.91
CA ALA A 201 2.02 10.04 19.03
C ALA A 201 1.07 11.15 18.56
N SER A 202 1.38 12.41 18.88
CA SER A 202 0.61 13.57 18.43
C SER A 202 0.63 13.72 16.91
N MET A 203 1.81 13.56 16.30
CA MET A 203 1.96 13.56 14.84
C MET A 203 1.13 12.45 14.18
N ALA A 204 1.17 11.23 14.74
CA ALA A 204 0.41 10.10 14.22
C ALA A 204 -1.10 10.36 14.24
N ASN A 205 -1.60 10.97 15.32
CA ASN A 205 -3.01 11.29 15.47
C ASN A 205 -3.46 12.39 14.50
N LEU A 206 -2.64 13.42 14.28
CA LEU A 206 -2.92 14.45 13.27
C LEU A 206 -2.97 13.85 11.86
N LEU A 207 -2.02 12.99 11.50
CA LEU A 207 -2.01 12.31 10.21
C LEU A 207 -3.19 11.36 10.04
N SER A 208 -3.61 10.68 11.11
CA SER A 208 -4.83 9.85 11.09
C SER A 208 -6.08 10.68 10.80
N GLU A 209 -6.16 11.91 11.32
CA GLU A 209 -7.28 12.81 11.05
C GLU A 209 -7.25 13.35 9.62
N VAL A 210 -6.06 13.65 9.09
CA VAL A 210 -5.89 13.99 7.67
C VAL A 210 -6.32 12.84 6.76
N ASP A 211 -5.94 11.60 7.08
CA ASP A 211 -6.39 10.40 6.35
C ASP A 211 -7.93 10.31 6.32
N ARG A 212 -8.59 10.57 7.46
CA ARG A 212 -10.05 10.55 7.59
C ARG A 212 -10.71 11.63 6.74
N LEU A 213 -10.20 12.86 6.80
CA LEU A 213 -10.71 14.00 6.01
C LEU A 213 -10.51 13.79 4.52
N ALA A 214 -9.37 13.25 4.11
CA ALA A 214 -9.09 12.92 2.71
C ALA A 214 -10.05 11.84 2.19
N ASP A 215 -10.41 10.85 3.01
CA ASP A 215 -11.38 9.83 2.63
C ASP A 215 -12.80 10.41 2.49
N LEU A 216 -13.22 11.29 3.41
CA LEU A 216 -14.50 12.02 3.29
C LEU A 216 -14.58 12.84 2.01
N LEU A 217 -13.52 13.60 1.70
CA LEU A 217 -13.46 14.38 0.46
C LEU A 217 -13.56 13.48 -0.78
N ALA A 218 -12.88 12.33 -0.78
CA ALA A 218 -12.96 11.38 -1.88
C ALA A 218 -14.38 10.82 -2.05
N GLN A 219 -15.07 10.50 -0.95
CA GLN A 219 -16.45 10.02 -0.97
C GLN A 219 -17.41 11.09 -1.50
N ASP A 220 -17.26 12.35 -1.08
CA ASP A 220 -18.11 13.46 -1.53
C ASP A 220 -17.97 13.72 -3.04
N ILE A 221 -16.74 13.68 -3.57
CA ILE A 221 -16.49 13.79 -5.02
C ILE A 221 -17.11 12.61 -5.77
N GLU A 222 -16.99 11.39 -5.24
CA GLU A 222 -17.61 10.19 -5.82
C GLU A 222 -19.14 10.26 -5.80
N GLN A 223 -19.75 10.85 -4.76
CA GLN A 223 -21.19 11.04 -4.66
C GLN A 223 -21.69 12.14 -5.58
N THR A 224 -21.03 13.30 -5.62
CA THR A 224 -21.38 14.43 -6.50
C THR A 224 -21.32 14.03 -7.98
N SER A 225 -20.26 13.31 -8.37
CA SER A 225 -20.14 12.80 -9.75
C SER A 225 -21.21 11.77 -10.12
N ARG A 226 -21.78 11.03 -9.15
CA ARG A 226 -22.91 10.11 -9.36
C ARG A 226 -24.27 10.82 -9.31
N GLY A 227 -24.44 11.83 -8.47
CA GLY A 227 -25.66 12.64 -8.34
C GLY A 227 -25.92 13.52 -9.55
N ASP A 228 -24.88 14.16 -10.10
CA ASP A 228 -24.96 14.91 -11.37
C ASP A 228 -25.21 14.02 -12.61
N ALA A 229 -25.19 12.68 -12.44
CA ALA A 229 -25.62 11.75 -13.48
C ALA A 229 -27.14 11.50 -13.48
N GLN A 230 -27.87 11.95 -12.45
CA GLN A 230 -29.33 11.83 -12.33
C GLN A 230 -30.06 13.17 -12.52
N ASP A 231 -29.41 14.30 -12.23
CA ASP A 231 -29.99 15.63 -12.42
C ASP A 231 -29.69 16.20 -13.82
N GLY A 232 -30.75 16.71 -14.45
CA GLY A 232 -30.87 16.96 -15.89
C GLY A 232 -29.98 18.02 -16.54
N GLU A 233 -30.08 18.02 -17.88
CA GLU A 233 -29.61 18.95 -18.90
C GLU A 233 -28.93 20.24 -18.40
N GLY A 234 -27.60 20.20 -18.26
CA GLY A 234 -26.78 21.41 -18.27
C GLY A 234 -26.53 21.81 -19.72
N GLU A 235 -26.77 23.07 -20.06
CA GLU A 235 -26.58 23.61 -21.40
C GLU A 235 -25.16 23.34 -21.92
N THR A 236 -25.06 22.52 -22.95
CA THR A 236 -23.84 22.37 -23.75
C THR A 236 -23.64 23.66 -24.53
N GLN A 237 -22.85 24.60 -24.02
CA GLN A 237 -22.29 25.60 -24.91
C GLN A 237 -21.34 24.86 -25.85
N ALA A 238 -21.64 24.89 -27.15
CA ALA A 238 -20.77 24.37 -28.20
C ALA A 238 -19.50 25.22 -28.27
N GLY A 239 -18.60 25.00 -27.32
CA GLY A 239 -17.22 25.48 -27.37
C GLY A 239 -16.39 24.60 -28.28
N ASP A 240 -15.29 25.17 -28.79
CA ASP A 240 -14.30 24.43 -29.57
C ASP A 240 -13.85 23.16 -28.82
N LEU A 241 -13.67 22.07 -29.56
CA LEU A 241 -13.08 20.86 -29.01
C LEU A 241 -11.66 21.15 -28.56
N LEU A 242 -11.38 20.89 -27.29
CA LEU A 242 -10.04 20.97 -26.74
C LEU A 242 -9.46 19.57 -26.55
N ARG A 243 -8.14 19.46 -26.65
CA ARG A 243 -7.43 18.26 -26.24
C ARG A 243 -7.24 18.27 -24.74
N VAL A 244 -7.61 17.18 -24.09
CA VAL A 244 -7.37 16.97 -22.66
C VAL A 244 -6.59 15.67 -22.45
N THR A 245 -5.58 15.74 -21.58
CA THR A 245 -4.81 14.58 -21.15
C THR A 245 -5.36 14.07 -19.83
N VAL A 246 -5.72 12.80 -19.76
CA VAL A 246 -6.26 12.18 -18.56
C VAL A 246 -5.14 11.98 -17.55
N THR A 247 -5.22 12.67 -16.41
CA THR A 247 -4.21 12.61 -15.34
C THR A 247 -4.57 11.61 -14.25
N ARG A 248 -5.86 11.31 -14.08
CA ARG A 248 -6.35 10.33 -13.10
C ARG A 248 -7.64 9.70 -13.57
N THR A 249 -7.82 8.39 -13.36
CA THR A 249 -9.08 7.72 -13.67
C THR A 249 -9.64 7.02 -12.43
N GLY A 250 -10.96 6.93 -12.36
CA GLY A 250 -11.72 6.22 -11.34
C GLY A 250 -12.98 5.62 -11.97
N PRO A 251 -13.90 5.01 -11.21
CA PRO A 251 -15.04 4.29 -11.76
C PRO A 251 -16.21 5.22 -12.07
N GLY A 252 -16.34 6.31 -11.31
CA GLY A 252 -17.40 7.32 -11.45
C GLY A 252 -16.95 8.57 -12.20
N TYR A 253 -15.65 8.79 -12.34
CA TYR A 253 -15.08 9.97 -12.98
C TYR A 253 -13.62 9.77 -13.37
N ALA A 254 -13.11 10.63 -14.24
CA ALA A 254 -11.69 10.84 -14.46
C ALA A 254 -11.36 12.35 -14.31
N ILE A 255 -10.10 12.67 -14.04
CA ILE A 255 -9.58 14.03 -14.08
C ILE A 255 -8.72 14.15 -15.33
N ALA A 256 -8.99 15.16 -16.12
CA ALA A 256 -8.15 15.52 -17.25
C ALA A 256 -7.69 16.97 -17.13
N GLU A 257 -6.65 17.29 -17.88
CA GLU A 257 -6.02 18.60 -17.94
C GLU A 257 -5.92 19.01 -19.40
N ASP A 258 -6.27 20.25 -19.72
CA ASP A 258 -6.11 20.77 -21.09
C ASP A 258 -4.69 21.30 -21.35
N GLU A 259 -4.42 21.73 -22.58
CA GLU A 259 -3.13 22.29 -23.00
C GLU A 259 -2.70 23.55 -22.22
N LEU A 260 -3.64 24.21 -21.54
CA LEU A 260 -3.40 25.39 -20.71
C LEU A 260 -3.19 25.03 -19.22
N GLY A 261 -3.13 23.74 -18.88
CA GLY A 261 -2.98 23.26 -17.51
C GLY A 261 -4.26 23.34 -16.67
N ARG A 262 -5.41 23.60 -17.29
CA ARG A 262 -6.70 23.73 -16.61
C ARG A 262 -7.30 22.36 -16.37
N ARG A 263 -7.60 22.05 -15.11
CA ARG A 263 -8.14 20.74 -14.69
C ARG A 263 -9.66 20.73 -14.75
N GLY A 264 -10.22 19.59 -15.15
CA GLY A 264 -11.65 19.34 -15.23
C GLY A 264 -11.99 17.86 -15.03
N LEU A 265 -13.26 17.59 -14.75
CA LEU A 265 -13.78 16.26 -14.49
C LEU A 265 -14.44 15.65 -15.74
N ILE A 266 -14.05 14.44 -16.11
CA ILE A 266 -14.78 13.61 -17.05
C ILE A 266 -15.76 12.75 -16.24
N ARG A 267 -17.06 12.88 -16.48
CA ARG A 267 -18.09 12.15 -15.71
C ARG A 267 -18.37 10.77 -16.29
N ALA A 268 -18.80 9.84 -15.44
CA ALA A 268 -19.30 8.54 -15.89
C ALA A 268 -20.44 8.64 -16.91
N ARG A 269 -21.31 9.65 -16.80
CA ARG A 269 -22.41 9.84 -17.75
C ARG A 269 -21.91 10.12 -19.16
N ASP A 270 -20.89 10.99 -19.29
CA ASP A 270 -20.39 11.44 -20.60
C ASP A 270 -19.63 10.29 -21.28
N VAL A 271 -18.86 9.52 -20.50
CA VAL A 271 -18.18 8.30 -20.96
C VAL A 271 -19.16 7.21 -21.40
N ARG A 272 -20.25 6.99 -20.64
CA ARG A 272 -21.28 6.01 -20.99
C ARG A 272 -22.04 6.42 -22.25
N LEU A 273 -22.41 7.69 -22.35
CA LEU A 273 -23.08 8.23 -23.53
C LEU A 273 -22.20 8.05 -24.78
N LEU A 274 -20.91 8.37 -24.67
CA LEU A 274 -19.96 8.18 -25.75
C LEU A 274 -19.79 6.69 -26.12
N ALA A 275 -19.75 5.79 -25.14
CA ALA A 275 -19.65 4.35 -25.36
C ALA A 275 -20.85 3.76 -26.11
N GLU A 276 -22.04 4.35 -25.93
CA GLU A 276 -23.24 3.98 -26.68
C GLU A 276 -23.18 4.47 -28.12
N VAL A 277 -22.81 5.74 -28.32
CA VAL A 277 -22.74 6.35 -29.67
C VAL A 277 -21.68 5.69 -30.53
N THR A 278 -20.56 5.26 -29.93
CA THR A 278 -19.43 4.63 -30.64
C THR A 278 -19.51 3.10 -30.72
N GLY A 279 -20.51 2.48 -30.08
CA GLY A 279 -20.63 1.01 -29.99
C GLY A 279 -19.56 0.34 -29.12
N ALA A 280 -18.80 1.09 -28.33
CA ALA A 280 -17.80 0.55 -27.41
C ALA A 280 -18.42 -0.29 -26.27
N ALA A 281 -19.69 -0.04 -25.92
CA ALA A 281 -20.45 -0.81 -24.93
C ALA A 281 -20.74 -2.26 -25.38
N GLU A 282 -20.89 -2.52 -26.68
CA GLU A 282 -21.15 -3.88 -27.19
C GLU A 282 -19.88 -4.74 -27.20
N LYS A 283 -18.71 -4.11 -27.37
CA LYS A 283 -17.39 -4.78 -27.33
C LYS A 283 -16.96 -5.17 -25.93
N SER A 284 -17.45 -4.49 -24.89
CA SER A 284 -17.10 -4.78 -23.49
C SER A 284 -17.99 -5.84 -22.83
N GLY A 285 -19.14 -6.20 -23.44
CA GLY A 285 -20.04 -7.23 -22.91
C GLY A 285 -20.78 -6.84 -21.61
N GLU A 286 -20.73 -5.57 -21.21
CA GLU A 286 -21.31 -5.08 -19.95
C GLU A 286 -22.62 -4.31 -20.14
N ASN A 287 -23.50 -4.38 -19.14
CA ASN A 287 -24.77 -3.66 -19.14
C ASN A 287 -24.55 -2.13 -19.02
N ARG A 288 -25.34 -1.32 -19.74
CA ARG A 288 -25.24 0.16 -19.88
C ARG A 288 -25.00 0.95 -18.58
N LYS A 289 -25.47 0.43 -17.44
CA LYS A 289 -25.35 1.07 -16.10
C LYS A 289 -24.07 0.73 -15.34
N GLN A 290 -23.31 -0.28 -15.77
CA GLN A 290 -22.14 -0.81 -15.04
C GLN A 290 -20.79 -0.34 -15.57
N ILE A 291 -20.72 0.22 -16.78
CA ILE A 291 -19.47 0.70 -17.37
C ILE A 291 -18.79 1.69 -16.41
N LYS A 292 -17.57 1.35 -15.97
CA LYS A 292 -16.72 2.19 -15.13
C LYS A 292 -15.91 3.11 -16.04
N VAL A 293 -15.73 4.37 -15.66
CA VAL A 293 -14.92 5.33 -16.44
C VAL A 293 -13.51 4.79 -16.69
N SER A 294 -12.93 4.17 -15.67
CA SER A 294 -11.62 3.51 -15.70
C SER A 294 -11.45 2.44 -16.76
N ASP A 295 -12.52 1.87 -17.31
CA ASP A 295 -12.42 0.78 -18.30
C ASP A 295 -12.12 1.33 -19.69
N LEU A 296 -12.76 2.45 -20.03
CA LEU A 296 -12.65 3.10 -21.33
C LEU A 296 -11.63 4.24 -21.34
N VAL A 297 -11.47 4.95 -20.22
CA VAL A 297 -10.61 6.12 -20.08
C VAL A 297 -9.45 5.81 -19.12
N LYS A 298 -8.22 5.83 -19.60
CA LYS A 298 -7.00 5.50 -18.86
C LYS A 298 -6.13 6.73 -18.64
N VAL A 299 -5.27 6.68 -17.62
CA VAL A 299 -4.27 7.73 -17.38
C VAL A 299 -3.31 7.79 -18.56
N GLY A 300 -3.07 8.99 -19.08
CA GLY A 300 -2.26 9.24 -20.28
C GLY A 300 -3.06 9.28 -21.57
N ASP A 301 -4.34 8.93 -21.58
CA ASP A 301 -5.18 9.08 -22.77
C ASP A 301 -5.31 10.57 -23.12
N GLU A 302 -5.05 10.92 -24.39
CA GLU A 302 -5.37 12.23 -24.96
C GLU A 302 -6.73 12.14 -25.65
N LEU A 303 -7.70 12.91 -25.17
CA LEU A 303 -9.07 12.86 -25.65
C LEU A 303 -9.50 14.23 -26.19
N PRO A 304 -10.15 14.28 -27.37
CA PRO A 304 -10.91 15.47 -27.73
C PRO A 304 -12.15 15.57 -26.83
N ALA A 305 -12.34 16.70 -26.17
CA ALA A 305 -13.44 16.92 -25.25
C ALA A 305 -14.05 18.32 -25.41
N ALA A 306 -15.35 18.43 -25.17
CA ALA A 306 -16.03 19.70 -25.00
C ALA A 306 -15.94 20.14 -23.52
N GLU A 307 -15.62 21.42 -23.30
CA GLU A 307 -15.68 22.02 -21.96
C GLU A 307 -17.14 22.32 -21.61
N VAL A 308 -17.59 21.78 -20.48
CA VAL A 308 -18.95 22.02 -19.96
C VAL A 308 -18.81 22.56 -18.55
N GLU A 309 -19.33 23.75 -18.31
CA GLU A 309 -19.42 24.32 -16.97
C GLU A 309 -20.79 24.01 -16.36
N PHE A 310 -20.82 23.39 -15.18
CA PHE A 310 -22.07 23.08 -14.50
C PHE A 310 -21.91 23.30 -12.99
N LYS A 311 -22.83 24.08 -12.40
CA LYS A 311 -22.79 24.49 -10.98
C LYS A 311 -21.42 25.07 -10.55
N GLY A 312 -20.72 25.77 -11.45
CA GLY A 312 -19.39 26.36 -11.21
C GLY A 312 -18.22 25.37 -11.27
N ASN A 313 -18.47 24.10 -11.65
CA ASN A 313 -17.43 23.10 -11.87
C ASN A 313 -17.14 22.93 -13.36
N ARG A 314 -15.86 22.73 -13.71
CA ARG A 314 -15.41 22.42 -15.06
C ARG A 314 -15.48 20.92 -15.32
N TYR A 315 -16.21 20.53 -16.34
CA TYR A 315 -16.26 19.17 -16.85
C TYR A 315 -15.71 19.09 -18.27
N PHE A 316 -15.14 17.96 -18.60
CA PHE A 316 -14.70 17.63 -19.95
C PHE A 316 -15.56 16.46 -20.44
N ALA A 317 -16.38 16.71 -21.46
CA ALA A 317 -17.21 15.70 -22.09
C ALA A 317 -16.46 15.17 -23.33
N PRO A 318 -15.85 13.97 -23.27
CA PRO A 318 -15.11 13.43 -24.41
C PRO A 318 -16.06 13.16 -25.58
N VAL A 319 -15.61 13.44 -26.79
CA VAL A 319 -16.37 13.16 -28.03
C VAL A 319 -15.88 11.91 -28.76
N GLU A 320 -14.65 11.47 -28.46
CA GLU A 320 -14.06 10.23 -28.97
C GLU A 320 -13.16 9.63 -27.88
N PHE A 321 -12.99 8.30 -27.92
CA PHE A 321 -12.02 7.61 -27.06
C PHE A 321 -10.65 7.63 -27.72
N ALA A 322 -9.59 7.54 -26.92
CA ALA A 322 -8.23 7.42 -27.44
C ALA A 322 -8.12 6.18 -28.35
N GLU A 323 -7.56 6.35 -29.55
CA GLU A 323 -7.25 5.24 -30.45
C GLU A 323 -6.16 4.38 -29.81
N ARG A 324 -6.49 3.14 -29.46
CA ARG A 324 -5.53 2.15 -28.97
C ARG A 324 -5.21 1.20 -30.12
N GLY A 325 -3.99 1.34 -30.67
CA GLY A 325 -3.39 0.39 -31.60
C GLY A 325 -2.96 -0.90 -30.93
#